data_AF-A0AAV8GXT1-F1
#
_entry.id   AF-A0AAV8GXT1-F1
#
_cell.length_a   1.000
_cell.length_b   1.000
_cell.length_c   1.000
_cell.angle_alpha   90.00
_cell.angle_beta   90.00
_cell.angle_gamma   90.00
#
_symmetry.space_group_name_H-M   'P 1'
#
loop_
_entity.id
_entity.type
_entity.pdbx_description
1 polymer ?
#
loop_
_entity_poly.entity_id
_entity_poly.type
_entity_poly.pdbx_seq_one_letter_code
_entity_poly.pdbx_strand_id
1 'polypeptide(L)'
;MAVVLRYVNKRGIVLERFIGIVHVRDTCASSLKEAITSLLGEHNLSLSRIRGQGYDGASNMNGPFNGLKSLILRENPTAYYIHCFAHQLQLALVYVARRNDEADWFFVLVNKITNVMKGSAKRRELIREKQTIQIIEGLSHGDLQTGSGSNQELGFRRPCETRWGSHYSCILNLIANFSCIADVLGIVGKDSTKQEQKAEANRLKKFMEDFDFVLMMHLMKNVLGITNELSLALQKKDQDIENAMSLVMVAK
;
A
#
# COMPACT_ATOMS: atom_id res chain seq x y z
N MET A 1 14.12 -6.68 -10.03
CA MET A 1 12.88 -7.39 -10.45
C MET A 1 12.85 -8.75 -9.77
N ALA A 2 11.74 -9.12 -9.12
CA ALA A 2 11.55 -10.47 -8.57
C ALA A 2 10.75 -11.32 -9.55
N VAL A 3 11.11 -12.59 -9.72
CA VAL A 3 10.43 -13.50 -10.64
C VAL A 3 9.97 -14.75 -9.90
N VAL A 4 8.69 -15.10 -10.10
CA VAL A 4 8.02 -16.27 -9.52
C VAL A 4 7.37 -17.04 -10.65
N LEU A 5 7.53 -18.36 -10.65
CA LEU A 5 6.84 -19.26 -11.57
C LEU A 5 5.64 -19.88 -10.89
N ARG A 6 4.52 -19.92 -11.60
CA ARG A 6 3.32 -20.65 -11.20
C ARG A 6 3.05 -21.76 -12.21
N TYR A 7 2.95 -23.00 -11.74
CA TYR A 7 2.72 -24.17 -12.59
C TYR A 7 1.88 -25.24 -11.88
N VAL A 8 1.35 -26.19 -12.65
CA VAL A 8 0.61 -27.35 -12.14
C VAL A 8 1.53 -28.56 -12.16
N ASN A 9 1.67 -29.25 -11.03
CA ASN A 9 2.48 -30.46 -10.95
C ASN A 9 1.72 -31.69 -11.50
N LYS A 10 2.39 -32.86 -11.53
CA LYS A 10 1.79 -34.12 -12.02
C LYS A 10 0.55 -34.59 -11.23
N ARG A 11 0.30 -34.02 -10.04
CA ARG A 11 -0.86 -34.32 -9.20
C ARG A 11 -2.01 -33.32 -9.38
N GLY A 12 -1.90 -32.39 -10.33
CA GLY A 12 -2.91 -31.34 -10.53
C GLY A 12 -2.83 -30.20 -9.51
N ILE A 13 -1.78 -30.15 -8.69
CA ILE A 13 -1.64 -29.12 -7.64
C ILE A 13 -0.92 -27.90 -8.21
N VAL A 14 -1.51 -26.73 -8.00
CA VAL A 14 -0.90 -25.43 -8.33
C VAL A 14 0.24 -25.14 -7.35
N LEU A 15 1.41 -24.84 -7.89
CA LEU A 15 2.61 -24.49 -7.12
C LEU A 15 3.16 -23.15 -7.58
N GLU A 16 3.64 -22.37 -6.61
CA GLU A 16 4.42 -21.16 -6.86
C GLU A 16 5.86 -21.36 -6.37
N ARG A 17 6.82 -21.02 -7.23
CA ARG A 17 8.25 -21.12 -6.95
C ARG A 17 8.91 -19.79 -7.27
N PHE A 18 9.45 -19.15 -6.24
CA PHE A 18 10.38 -18.05 -6.41
C PHE A 18 11.65 -18.57 -7.07
N ILE A 19 12.07 -17.94 -8.18
CA ILE A 19 13.24 -18.39 -8.96
C ILE A 19 14.40 -17.40 -8.92
N GLY A 20 14.17 -16.16 -8.49
CA GLY A 20 15.25 -15.19 -8.29
C GLY A 20 14.82 -13.74 -8.18
N ILE A 21 15.75 -12.92 -7.71
CA ILE A 21 15.72 -11.46 -7.82
C ILE A 21 16.84 -11.07 -8.77
N VAL A 22 16.48 -10.41 -9.86
CA VAL A 22 17.41 -9.92 -10.88
C VAL A 22 17.57 -8.42 -10.71
N HIS A 23 18.81 -7.97 -10.60
CA HIS A 23 19.13 -6.55 -10.72
C HIS A 23 19.01 -6.13 -12.19
N VAL A 24 18.23 -5.10 -12.46
CA VAL A 24 18.05 -4.53 -13.82
C VAL A 24 18.53 -3.09 -13.78
N ARG A 25 19.40 -2.73 -14.72
CA ARG A 25 20.04 -1.39 -14.76
C ARG A 25 19.04 -0.28 -15.12
N ASP A 26 18.05 -0.63 -15.92
CA ASP A 26 16.93 0.23 -16.28
C ASP A 26 15.63 -0.58 -16.30
N THR A 27 14.51 0.14 -16.34
CA THR A 27 13.17 -0.46 -16.37
C THR A 27 12.58 -0.47 -17.79
N CYS A 28 13.42 -0.42 -18.82
CA CYS A 28 12.97 -0.55 -20.21
C CYS A 28 12.45 -1.97 -20.46
N ALA A 29 11.43 -2.11 -21.30
CA ALA A 29 10.86 -3.42 -21.59
C ALA A 29 11.86 -4.44 -22.15
N SER A 30 12.81 -4.00 -22.98
CA SER A 30 13.87 -4.83 -23.54
C SER A 30 14.77 -5.40 -22.46
N SER A 31 15.26 -4.55 -21.56
CA SER A 31 16.13 -4.94 -20.45
C SER A 31 15.42 -5.87 -19.47
N LEU A 32 14.12 -5.63 -19.22
CA LEU A 32 13.29 -6.53 -18.42
C LEU A 32 13.12 -7.89 -19.08
N LYS A 33 12.87 -7.94 -20.39
CA LYS A 33 12.74 -9.19 -21.15
C LYS A 33 14.05 -9.97 -21.11
N GLU A 34 15.18 -9.32 -21.39
CA GLU A 34 16.50 -9.95 -21.35
C GLU A 34 16.80 -10.54 -19.96
N ALA A 35 16.53 -9.78 -18.90
CA ALA A 35 16.67 -10.26 -17.53
C ALA A 35 15.80 -11.48 -17.22
N ILE A 36 14.55 -11.52 -17.69
CA ILE A 36 13.68 -12.69 -17.55
C ILE A 36 14.24 -13.88 -18.33
N THR A 37 14.62 -13.69 -19.60
CA THR A 37 15.14 -14.76 -20.45
C THR A 37 16.43 -15.35 -19.89
N SER A 38 17.36 -14.52 -19.43
CA SER A 38 18.60 -14.97 -18.79
C SER A 38 18.34 -15.76 -17.51
N LEU A 39 17.47 -15.25 -16.63
CA LEU A 39 17.10 -15.98 -15.40
C LEU A 39 16.44 -17.33 -15.71
N LEU A 40 15.56 -17.40 -16.70
CA LEU A 40 14.97 -18.67 -17.13
C LEU A 40 16.05 -19.62 -17.66
N GLY A 41 17.00 -19.11 -18.46
CA GLY A 41 18.12 -19.87 -18.98
C GLY A 41 19.00 -20.50 -17.88
N GLU A 42 19.29 -19.76 -16.81
CA GLU A 42 20.02 -20.26 -15.62
C GLU A 42 19.33 -21.48 -14.98
N HIS A 43 18.00 -21.54 -15.05
CA HIS A 43 17.19 -22.66 -14.55
C HIS A 43 16.86 -23.71 -15.62
N ASN A 44 17.49 -23.66 -16.80
CA ASN A 44 17.20 -24.50 -17.97
C ASN A 44 15.72 -24.44 -18.42
N LEU A 45 15.10 -23.27 -18.25
CA LEU A 45 13.74 -22.99 -18.68
C LEU A 45 13.75 -22.14 -19.95
N SER A 46 12.75 -22.32 -20.80
CA SER A 46 12.61 -21.58 -22.05
C SER A 46 11.36 -20.69 -22.02
N LEU A 47 11.50 -19.47 -22.53
CA LEU A 47 10.37 -18.54 -22.71
C LEU A 47 9.23 -19.16 -23.55
N SER A 48 9.56 -20.03 -24.51
CA SER A 48 8.60 -20.76 -25.36
C SER A 48 7.63 -21.66 -24.58
N ARG A 49 7.98 -22.06 -23.36
CA ARG A 49 7.16 -22.91 -22.48
C ARG A 49 6.25 -22.11 -21.56
N ILE A 50 6.38 -20.79 -21.53
CA ILE A 50 5.49 -19.93 -20.74
C ILE A 50 4.10 -19.92 -21.38
N ARG A 51 3.07 -19.96 -20.53
CA ARG A 51 1.65 -19.90 -20.95
C ARG A 51 0.90 -18.71 -20.37
N GLY A 52 1.53 -17.99 -19.45
CA GLY A 52 0.97 -16.78 -18.87
C GLY A 52 2.07 -15.86 -18.34
N GLN A 53 1.79 -14.58 -18.37
CA GLN A 53 2.64 -13.52 -17.82
C GLN A 53 1.77 -12.58 -16.98
N GLY A 54 2.12 -12.40 -15.71
CA GLY A 54 1.33 -11.64 -14.74
C GLY A 54 2.15 -10.55 -14.08
N TYR A 55 1.80 -9.29 -14.32
CA TYR A 55 2.46 -8.11 -13.73
C TYR A 55 1.60 -6.84 -13.88
N ASP A 56 2.09 -5.70 -13.39
CA ASP A 56 1.35 -4.43 -13.42
C ASP A 56 1.14 -3.85 -14.83
N GLY A 57 0.34 -2.79 -14.90
CA GLY A 57 -0.06 -2.14 -16.14
C GLY A 57 0.80 -0.95 -16.54
N ALA A 58 2.00 -0.78 -15.96
CA ALA A 58 2.87 0.34 -16.31
C ALA A 58 3.20 0.35 -17.81
N SER A 59 3.51 1.52 -18.37
CA SER A 59 3.75 1.68 -19.81
C SER A 59 4.83 0.73 -20.36
N ASN A 60 5.93 0.56 -19.63
CA ASN A 60 6.99 -0.37 -20.00
C ASN A 60 6.61 -1.84 -19.83
N MET A 61 5.53 -2.14 -19.10
CA MET A 61 5.03 -3.50 -18.87
C MET A 61 3.94 -3.87 -19.89
N ASN A 62 2.93 -3.03 -20.08
CA ASN A 62 1.73 -3.31 -20.88
C ASN A 62 1.62 -2.43 -22.15
N GLY A 63 2.65 -1.67 -22.50
CA GLY A 63 2.67 -0.84 -23.71
C GLY A 63 2.44 -1.65 -24.99
N PRO A 64 1.61 -1.18 -25.94
CA PRO A 64 1.17 -1.96 -27.09
C PRO A 64 2.30 -2.32 -28.07
N PHE A 65 3.31 -1.46 -28.21
CA PHE A 65 4.41 -1.66 -29.16
C PHE A 65 5.71 -2.09 -28.49
N ASN A 66 6.09 -1.43 -27.39
CA ASN A 66 7.38 -1.62 -26.72
C ASN A 66 7.20 -1.97 -25.24
N GLY A 67 6.03 -2.46 -24.82
CA GLY A 67 5.85 -3.02 -23.49
C GLY A 67 6.38 -4.45 -23.40
N LEU A 68 6.80 -4.86 -22.20
CA LEU A 68 7.27 -6.22 -21.92
C LEU A 68 6.29 -7.29 -22.42
N LYS A 69 4.99 -7.05 -22.21
CA LYS A 69 3.89 -7.87 -22.72
C LYS A 69 4.02 -8.13 -24.21
N SER A 70 4.13 -7.05 -24.99
CA SER A 70 4.19 -7.14 -26.44
C SER A 70 5.48 -7.82 -26.91
N LEU A 71 6.61 -7.57 -26.22
CA LEU A 71 7.88 -8.22 -26.54
C LEU A 71 7.88 -9.72 -26.25
N ILE A 72 7.21 -10.16 -25.18
CA ILE A 72 7.04 -11.59 -24.86
C ILE A 72 6.03 -12.22 -25.81
N LEU A 73 4.90 -11.58 -26.09
CA LEU A 73 3.87 -12.11 -27.00
C LEU A 73 4.38 -12.29 -28.43
N ARG A 74 5.28 -11.42 -28.91
CA ARG A 74 5.92 -11.58 -30.23
C ARG A 74 6.76 -12.85 -30.34
N GLU A 75 7.42 -13.25 -29.26
CA GLU A 75 8.26 -14.44 -29.23
C GLU A 75 7.49 -15.71 -28.84
N ASN A 76 6.49 -15.55 -27.98
CA ASN A 76 5.60 -16.62 -27.54
C ASN A 76 4.14 -16.12 -27.52
N PRO A 77 3.41 -16.30 -28.64
CA PRO A 77 2.01 -15.88 -28.76
C PRO A 77 1.06 -16.56 -27.76
N THR A 78 1.48 -17.68 -27.15
CA THR A 78 0.67 -18.43 -26.18
C THR A 78 0.83 -17.93 -24.74
N ALA A 79 1.73 -16.99 -24.47
CA ALA A 79 1.96 -16.43 -23.14
C ALA A 79 0.97 -15.30 -22.82
N TYR A 80 -0.27 -15.66 -22.47
CA TYR A 80 -1.34 -14.68 -22.21
C TYR A 80 -0.98 -13.71 -21.08
N TYR A 81 -1.29 -12.43 -21.26
CA TYR A 81 -1.02 -11.39 -20.27
C TYR A 81 -2.19 -11.18 -19.33
N ILE A 82 -1.92 -11.26 -18.03
CA ILE A 82 -2.85 -10.96 -16.95
C ILE A 82 -2.38 -9.68 -16.27
N HIS A 83 -3.21 -8.64 -16.32
CA HIS A 83 -2.99 -7.43 -15.53
C HIS A 83 -3.28 -7.73 -14.06
N CYS A 84 -2.36 -7.37 -13.16
CA CYS A 84 -2.52 -7.59 -11.73
C CYS A 84 -3.83 -6.98 -11.18
N PHE A 85 -4.77 -7.82 -10.73
CA PHE A 85 -6.06 -7.38 -10.19
C PHE A 85 -5.92 -6.46 -8.97
N ALA A 86 -4.97 -6.75 -8.07
CA ALA A 86 -4.70 -5.87 -6.92
C ALA A 86 -4.23 -4.48 -7.36
N HIS A 87 -3.44 -4.40 -8.45
CA HIS A 87 -3.03 -3.12 -9.03
C HIS A 87 -4.19 -2.42 -9.76
N GLN A 88 -5.07 -3.16 -10.44
CA GLN A 88 -6.26 -2.58 -11.06
C GLN A 88 -7.22 -1.99 -10.02
N LEU A 89 -7.47 -2.73 -8.93
CA LEU A 89 -8.23 -2.25 -7.78
C LEU A 89 -7.61 -0.96 -7.25
N GLN A 90 -6.29 -0.97 -7.01
CA GLN A 90 -5.55 0.21 -6.58
C GLN A 90 -5.76 1.43 -7.48
N LEU A 91 -5.67 1.25 -8.80
CA LEU A 91 -5.85 2.34 -9.77
C LEU A 91 -7.27 2.88 -9.79
N ALA A 92 -8.27 1.99 -9.78
CA ALA A 92 -9.69 2.37 -9.75
C ALA A 92 -10.01 3.18 -8.50
N LEU A 93 -9.51 2.72 -7.37
CA LEU A 93 -9.67 3.38 -6.11
C LEU A 93 -9.04 4.79 -6.15
N VAL A 94 -7.75 4.92 -6.49
CA VAL A 94 -7.06 6.23 -6.61
C VAL A 94 -7.82 7.21 -7.50
N TYR A 95 -8.30 6.71 -8.63
CA TYR A 95 -9.08 7.51 -9.58
C TYR A 95 -10.36 8.08 -8.95
N VAL A 96 -11.08 7.27 -8.17
CA VAL A 96 -12.34 7.69 -7.54
C VAL A 96 -12.12 8.72 -6.45
N ALA A 97 -11.19 8.53 -5.50
CA ALA A 97 -11.03 9.56 -4.45
C ALA A 97 -10.43 10.86 -4.97
N ARG A 98 -9.56 10.85 -6.00
CA ARG A 98 -9.08 12.09 -6.63
C ARG A 98 -10.16 12.87 -7.38
N ARG A 99 -11.33 12.26 -7.60
CA ARG A 99 -12.50 12.91 -8.21
C ARG A 99 -13.59 13.28 -7.21
N ASN A 100 -13.39 12.96 -5.93
CA ASN A 100 -14.25 13.41 -4.85
C ASN A 100 -13.48 14.45 -4.03
N ASP A 101 -13.94 15.70 -4.07
CA ASP A 101 -13.21 16.83 -3.49
C ASP A 101 -13.01 16.67 -1.98
N GLU A 102 -14.00 16.12 -1.27
CA GLU A 102 -13.93 15.87 0.17
C GLU A 102 -12.89 14.81 0.51
N ALA A 103 -12.86 13.70 -0.22
CA ALA A 103 -11.88 12.64 -0.02
C ALA A 103 -10.47 13.08 -0.40
N ASP A 104 -10.31 13.78 -1.54
CA ASP A 104 -9.02 14.32 -1.94
C ASP A 104 -8.49 15.30 -0.89
N TRP A 105 -9.33 16.24 -0.44
CA TRP A 105 -8.99 17.18 0.62
C TRP A 105 -8.63 16.49 1.94
N PHE A 106 -9.40 15.48 2.34
CA PHE A 106 -9.10 14.66 3.51
C PHE A 106 -7.70 14.04 3.41
N PHE A 107 -7.35 13.42 2.28
CA PHE A 107 -6.03 12.82 2.10
C PHE A 107 -4.90 13.85 2.03
N VAL A 108 -5.15 15.06 1.51
CA VAL A 108 -4.21 16.18 1.59
C VAL A 108 -3.92 16.55 3.04
N LEU A 109 -4.95 16.63 3.90
CA LEU A 109 -4.78 16.92 5.33
C LEU A 109 -4.03 15.79 6.05
N VAL A 110 -4.37 14.53 5.81
CA VAL A 110 -3.66 13.36 6.36
C VAL A 110 -2.16 13.41 5.98
N ASN A 111 -1.84 13.75 4.73
CA ASN A 111 -0.46 13.90 4.28
C ASN A 111 0.27 15.03 5.01
N LYS A 112 -0.38 16.19 5.23
CA LYS A 112 0.21 17.30 6.01
C LYS A 112 0.48 16.90 7.45
N ILE A 113 -0.49 16.26 8.11
CA ILE A 113 -0.34 15.76 9.49
C ILE A 113 0.85 14.81 9.58
N THR A 114 0.90 13.79 8.71
CA THR A 114 2.00 12.81 8.72
C THR A 114 3.36 13.46 8.43
N ASN A 115 3.42 14.49 7.59
CA ASN A 115 4.64 15.25 7.34
C ASN A 115 5.12 16.03 8.57
N VAL A 116 4.21 16.70 9.28
CA VAL A 116 4.55 17.44 10.51
C VAL A 116 5.08 16.50 11.58
N MET A 117 4.45 15.32 11.75
CA MET A 117 4.86 14.29 12.71
C MET A 117 6.24 13.71 12.38
N LYS A 118 6.52 13.48 11.09
CA LYS A 118 7.79 12.87 10.64
C LYS A 118 8.94 13.85 10.51
N GLY A 119 8.64 15.13 10.36
CA GLY A 119 9.61 16.18 10.00
C GLY A 119 10.67 16.47 11.06
N SER A 120 10.62 15.87 12.25
CA SER A 120 11.60 16.07 13.31
C SER A 120 11.79 14.83 14.17
N ALA A 121 13.04 14.50 14.50
CA ALA A 121 13.36 13.42 15.43
C ALA A 121 12.72 13.65 16.82
N LYS A 122 12.76 14.90 17.32
CA LYS A 122 12.14 15.31 18.57
C LYS A 122 10.62 15.07 18.58
N ARG A 123 9.94 15.35 17.46
CA ARG A 123 8.48 15.10 17.36
C ARG A 123 8.16 13.62 17.36
N ARG A 124 8.98 12.79 16.71
CA ARG A 124 8.81 11.32 16.74
C ARG A 124 9.00 10.76 18.15
N GLU A 125 9.97 11.29 18.89
CA GLU A 125 10.20 10.91 20.29
C GLU A 125 9.02 11.28 21.18
N LEU A 126 8.50 12.51 21.08
CA LEU A 126 7.30 12.94 21.82
C LEU A 126 6.07 12.05 21.55
N ILE A 127 5.88 11.62 20.30
CA ILE A 127 4.81 10.68 19.93
C ILE A 127 5.01 9.33 20.64
N ARG A 128 6.24 8.80 20.63
CA ARG A 128 6.57 7.52 21.30
C ARG A 128 6.34 7.59 22.79
N GLU A 129 6.78 8.67 23.43
CA GLU A 129 6.56 8.90 24.87
C GLU A 129 5.07 8.91 25.19
N LYS A 130 4.27 9.67 24.43
CA LYS A 130 2.82 9.71 24.64
C LYS A 130 2.12 8.38 24.35
N GLN A 131 2.52 7.67 23.30
CA GLN A 131 2.04 6.30 23.03
C GLN A 131 2.34 5.37 24.20
N THR A 132 3.55 5.45 24.76
CA THR A 132 3.99 4.62 25.88
C THR A 132 3.13 4.90 27.12
N ILE A 133 2.85 6.17 27.42
CA ILE A 133 1.97 6.56 28.53
C ILE A 133 0.57 5.98 28.34
N GLN A 134 -0.02 6.12 27.14
CA GLN A 134 -1.35 5.56 26.85
C GLN A 134 -1.40 4.05 27.00
N ILE A 135 -0.35 3.34 26.58
CA ILE A 135 -0.26 1.89 26.73
C ILE A 135 -0.17 1.52 28.22
N ILE A 136 0.66 2.21 29.00
CA ILE A 136 0.79 1.98 30.45
C ILE A 136 -0.54 2.21 31.15
N GLU A 137 -1.24 3.29 30.81
CA GLU A 137 -2.56 3.60 31.35
C GLU A 137 -3.57 2.52 30.96
N GLY A 138 -3.66 2.14 29.69
CA GLY A 138 -4.59 1.10 29.23
C GLY A 138 -4.30 -0.27 29.84
N LEU A 139 -3.04 -0.62 30.08
CA LEU A 139 -2.66 -1.84 30.80
C LEU A 139 -3.07 -1.75 32.28
N SER A 140 -2.93 -0.59 32.90
CA SER A 140 -3.27 -0.38 34.31
C SER A 140 -4.78 -0.44 34.56
N HIS A 141 -5.59 0.02 33.61
CA HIS A 141 -7.05 -0.02 33.68
C HIS A 141 -7.65 -1.36 33.22
N GLY A 142 -6.83 -2.25 32.65
CA GLY A 142 -7.28 -3.54 32.11
C GLY A 142 -7.91 -3.46 30.71
N ASP A 143 -7.85 -2.30 30.06
CA ASP A 143 -8.33 -2.09 28.69
C ASP A 143 -7.42 -2.75 27.64
N LEU A 144 -6.15 -2.98 27.99
CA LEU A 144 -5.16 -3.63 27.13
C LEU A 144 -4.63 -4.92 27.77
N GLN A 145 -4.32 -5.89 26.91
CA GLN A 145 -3.62 -7.12 27.32
C GLN A 145 -2.14 -7.07 26.89
N THR A 146 -1.30 -7.81 27.62
CA THR A 146 0.09 -8.05 27.26
C THR A 146 0.21 -9.30 26.40
N GLY A 147 1.10 -9.27 25.41
CA GLY A 147 1.31 -10.41 24.52
C GLY A 147 2.39 -10.14 23.47
N SER A 148 2.96 -11.20 22.91
CA SER A 148 3.97 -11.10 21.85
C SER A 148 3.41 -10.37 20.64
N GLY A 149 4.00 -9.22 20.29
CA GLY A 149 3.54 -8.36 19.19
C GLY A 149 2.37 -7.43 19.53
N SER A 150 1.90 -7.42 20.78
CA SER A 150 0.89 -6.45 21.25
C SER A 150 1.51 -5.09 21.56
N ASN A 151 0.73 -4.02 21.44
CA ASN A 151 1.10 -2.66 21.83
C ASN A 151 2.40 -2.16 21.14
N GLN A 152 2.66 -2.61 19.91
CA GLN A 152 3.83 -2.16 19.15
C GLN A 152 3.75 -0.67 18.82
N GLU A 153 4.92 -0.03 18.73
CA GLU A 153 5.03 1.36 18.28
C GLU A 153 4.33 1.52 16.92
N LEU A 154 3.25 2.29 16.90
CA LEU A 154 2.53 2.61 15.68
C LEU A 154 3.28 3.71 14.94
N GLY A 155 4.13 3.29 14.01
CA GLY A 155 4.80 4.21 13.12
C GLY A 155 3.82 4.84 12.13
N PHE A 156 3.88 6.16 11.97
CA PHE A 156 3.23 6.80 10.83
C PHE A 156 3.99 6.36 9.57
N ARG A 157 3.40 5.54 8.71
CA ARG A 157 3.90 5.33 7.34
C ARG A 157 3.30 6.41 6.46
N ARG A 158 4.09 6.95 5.53
CA ARG A 158 3.54 7.98 4.63
C ARG A 158 2.55 7.24 3.73
N PRO A 159 1.33 7.75 3.54
CA PRO A 159 0.48 7.26 2.47
C PRO A 159 1.29 7.35 1.18
N CYS A 160 1.51 6.20 0.55
CA CYS A 160 2.21 6.13 -0.71
C CYS A 160 1.17 6.29 -1.81
N GLU A 161 1.31 7.34 -2.63
CA GLU A 161 0.37 7.61 -3.74
C GLU A 161 0.21 6.42 -4.69
N THR A 162 1.23 5.57 -4.80
CA THR A 162 1.23 4.38 -5.68
C THR A 162 0.68 3.12 -4.99
N ARG A 163 0.37 3.16 -3.68
CA ARG A 163 -0.09 2.00 -2.89
C ARG A 163 -1.09 2.41 -1.80
N TRP A 164 -2.39 2.45 -2.09
CA TRP A 164 -3.47 2.74 -1.12
C TRP A 164 -3.63 1.72 0.00
N GLY A 165 -3.09 0.52 -0.10
CA GLY A 165 -2.95 -0.33 1.08
C GLY A 165 -2.24 0.40 2.24
N SER A 166 -1.31 1.32 1.93
CA SER A 166 -0.68 2.17 2.94
C SER A 166 -1.57 3.30 3.48
N HIS A 167 -2.59 3.72 2.73
CA HIS A 167 -3.57 4.71 3.20
C HIS A 167 -4.45 4.12 4.29
N TYR A 168 -4.89 2.86 4.14
CA TYR A 168 -5.68 2.19 5.18
C TYR A 168 -4.90 2.10 6.50
N SER A 169 -3.67 1.58 6.47
CA SER A 169 -2.81 1.53 7.66
C SER A 169 -2.53 2.91 8.24
N CYS A 170 -2.40 3.94 7.39
CA CYS A 170 -2.21 5.31 7.87
C CYS A 170 -3.44 5.83 8.62
N ILE A 171 -4.65 5.58 8.13
CA ILE A 171 -5.89 5.97 8.81
C ILE A 171 -6.04 5.22 10.13
N LEU A 172 -5.77 3.91 10.17
CA LEU A 172 -5.79 3.14 11.42
C LEU A 172 -4.83 3.72 12.45
N ASN A 173 -3.60 4.06 12.03
CA ASN A 173 -2.61 4.66 12.92
C ASN A 173 -2.98 6.09 13.33
N LEU A 174 -3.64 6.87 12.46
CA LEU A 174 -4.15 8.19 12.78
C LEU A 174 -5.25 8.11 13.85
N ILE A 175 -6.19 7.18 13.71
CA ILE A 175 -7.27 6.94 14.69
C ILE A 175 -6.69 6.50 16.03
N ALA A 176 -5.80 5.49 16.01
CA ALA A 176 -5.20 4.95 17.23
C ALA A 176 -4.37 5.98 18.00
N ASN A 177 -3.83 7.00 17.32
CA ASN A 177 -2.96 8.02 17.92
C ASN A 177 -3.58 9.42 17.90
N PHE A 178 -4.90 9.50 17.75
CA PHE A 178 -5.56 10.78 17.46
C PHE A 178 -5.26 11.86 18.51
N SER A 179 -5.40 11.53 19.79
CA SER A 179 -5.10 12.44 20.90
C SER A 179 -3.62 12.80 20.98
N CYS A 180 -2.73 11.81 20.84
CA CYS A 180 -1.29 12.03 20.81
C CYS A 180 -0.85 13.02 19.73
N ILE A 181 -1.43 12.89 18.52
CA ILE A 181 -1.15 13.79 17.40
C ILE A 181 -1.68 15.19 17.68
N ALA A 182 -2.92 15.31 18.18
CA ALA A 182 -3.52 16.59 18.53
C ALA A 182 -2.67 17.35 19.58
N ASP A 183 -2.14 16.63 20.57
CA ASP A 183 -1.23 17.17 21.58
C ASP A 183 0.08 17.66 20.98
N VAL A 184 0.72 16.84 20.14
CA VAL A 184 1.99 17.20 19.48
C VAL A 184 1.80 18.39 18.56
N LEU A 185 0.68 18.47 17.81
CA LEU A 185 0.33 19.66 17.04
C LEU A 185 0.15 20.88 17.94
N GLY A 186 -0.46 20.73 19.12
CA GLY A 186 -0.59 21.78 20.12
C GLY A 186 0.76 22.29 20.64
N ILE A 187 1.70 21.38 20.91
CA ILE A 187 3.08 21.72 21.33
C ILE A 187 3.79 22.47 20.21
N VAL A 188 3.76 21.96 18.97
CA VAL A 188 4.39 22.63 17.82
C VAL A 188 3.75 24.01 17.55
N GLY A 189 2.44 24.12 17.73
CA GLY A 189 1.67 25.35 17.62
C GLY A 189 1.97 26.40 18.68
N LYS A 190 2.70 26.05 19.75
CA LYS A 190 3.18 26.96 20.80
C LYS A 190 4.69 27.23 20.68
N ASP A 191 5.47 26.17 20.50
CA ASP A 191 6.92 26.15 20.75
C ASP A 191 7.79 26.28 19.48
N SER A 192 7.18 26.28 18.28
CA SER A 192 7.95 26.43 17.04
C SER A 192 8.53 27.84 16.91
N THR A 193 9.83 27.93 16.61
CA THR A 193 10.52 29.20 16.33
C THR A 193 10.14 29.79 14.97
N LYS A 194 9.56 28.97 14.08
CA LYS A 194 9.11 29.40 12.75
C LYS A 194 7.60 29.67 12.76
N GLN A 195 7.23 30.92 12.50
CA GLN A 195 5.83 31.37 12.50
C GLN A 195 4.94 30.56 11.53
N GLU A 196 5.47 30.16 10.37
CA GLU A 196 4.76 29.34 9.40
C GLU A 196 4.41 27.96 9.95
N GLN A 197 5.38 27.27 10.56
CA GLN A 197 5.14 25.96 11.18
C GLN A 197 4.17 26.06 12.36
N LYS A 198 4.23 27.17 13.10
CA LYS A 198 3.31 27.45 14.20
C LYS A 198 1.87 27.60 13.70
N ALA A 199 1.67 28.39 12.64
CA ALA A 199 0.36 28.59 12.03
C ALA A 199 -0.18 27.30 11.40
N GLU A 200 0.66 26.54 10.71
CA GLU A 200 0.28 25.25 10.11
C GLU A 200 -0.16 24.24 11.16
N ALA A 201 0.61 24.06 12.24
CA ALA A 201 0.28 23.11 13.30
C ALA A 201 -1.06 23.44 13.98
N ASN A 202 -1.31 24.73 14.27
CA ASN A 202 -2.58 25.16 14.86
C ASN A 202 -3.77 24.95 13.91
N ARG A 203 -3.59 25.20 12.60
CA ARG A 203 -4.64 24.92 11.59
C ARG A 203 -4.94 23.43 11.51
N LEU A 204 -3.91 22.59 11.42
CA LEU A 204 -4.08 21.13 11.38
C LEU A 204 -4.75 20.59 12.63
N LYS A 205 -4.42 21.13 13.81
CA LYS A 205 -5.10 20.77 15.05
C LYS A 205 -6.61 21.09 14.98
N LYS A 206 -6.95 22.31 14.54
CA LYS A 206 -8.35 22.71 14.37
C LYS A 206 -9.08 21.80 13.37
N PHE A 207 -8.44 21.43 12.27
CA PHE A 207 -9.02 20.48 11.32
C PHE A 207 -9.23 19.10 11.92
N MET A 208 -8.31 18.61 12.75
CA MET A 208 -8.51 17.31 13.42
C MET A 208 -9.74 17.33 14.34
N GLU A 209 -9.98 18.43 15.03
CA GLU A 209 -11.13 18.61 15.93
C GLU A 209 -12.45 18.91 15.20
N ASP A 210 -12.40 19.08 13.88
CA ASP A 210 -13.57 19.36 13.06
C ASP A 210 -14.39 18.09 12.78
N PHE A 211 -15.72 18.24 12.79
CA PHE A 211 -16.64 17.12 12.58
C PHE A 211 -16.44 16.45 11.22
N ASP A 212 -16.26 17.24 10.15
CA ASP A 212 -16.15 16.70 8.79
C ASP A 212 -14.88 15.87 8.63
N PHE A 213 -13.79 16.31 9.27
CA PHE A 213 -12.54 15.55 9.27
C PHE A 213 -12.69 14.21 10.00
N VAL A 214 -13.30 14.21 11.19
CA VAL A 214 -13.52 12.98 11.97
C VAL A 214 -14.47 12.04 11.24
N LEU A 215 -15.55 12.56 10.67
CA LEU A 215 -16.50 11.79 9.87
C LEU A 215 -15.80 11.15 8.66
N MET A 216 -15.04 11.92 7.89
CA MET A 216 -14.29 11.41 6.74
C MET A 216 -13.24 10.37 7.14
N MET A 217 -12.56 10.56 8.27
CA MET A 217 -11.60 9.59 8.79
C MET A 217 -12.25 8.23 9.07
N HIS A 218 -13.42 8.21 9.72
CA HIS A 218 -14.15 6.97 10.01
C HIS A 218 -14.81 6.38 8.76
N LEU A 219 -15.34 7.20 7.86
CA LEU A 219 -15.90 6.75 6.58
C LEU A 219 -14.81 6.07 5.73
N MET A 220 -13.66 6.72 5.59
CA MET A 220 -12.53 6.18 4.83
C MET A 220 -11.90 4.96 5.50
N LYS A 221 -11.92 4.84 6.83
CA LYS A 221 -11.57 3.57 7.50
C LYS A 221 -12.45 2.42 7.00
N ASN A 222 -13.76 2.61 6.94
CA ASN A 222 -14.69 1.55 6.53
C ASN A 222 -14.53 1.20 5.05
N VAL A 223 -14.52 2.21 4.17
CA VAL A 223 -14.33 2.02 2.72
C VAL A 223 -12.99 1.35 2.43
N LEU A 224 -11.90 1.88 2.99
CA LEU A 224 -10.58 1.32 2.75
C LEU A 224 -10.40 -0.05 3.41
N GLY A 225 -11.11 -0.34 4.50
CA GLY A 225 -11.12 -1.67 5.14
C GLY A 225 -11.56 -2.76 4.17
N ILE A 226 -12.73 -2.59 3.55
CA ILE A 226 -13.28 -3.52 2.56
C ILE A 226 -12.30 -3.70 1.39
N THR A 227 -11.79 -2.59 0.86
CA THR A 227 -10.88 -2.65 -0.30
C THR A 227 -9.52 -3.26 0.04
N ASN A 228 -9.03 -3.08 1.27
CA ASN A 228 -7.80 -3.68 1.74
C ASN A 228 -7.97 -5.19 1.90
N GLU A 229 -9.09 -5.66 2.44
CA GLU A 229 -9.43 -7.08 2.52
C GLU A 229 -9.50 -7.72 1.13
N LEU A 230 -10.19 -7.07 0.19
CA LEU A 230 -10.25 -7.51 -1.21
C LEU A 230 -8.84 -7.57 -1.82
N SER A 231 -8.02 -6.53 -1.62
CA SER A 231 -6.65 -6.49 -2.14
C SER A 231 -5.79 -7.62 -1.60
N LEU A 232 -5.89 -7.93 -0.31
CA LEU A 232 -5.20 -9.05 0.32
C LEU A 232 -5.72 -10.40 -0.20
N ALA A 233 -7.03 -10.53 -0.37
CA ALA A 233 -7.66 -11.74 -0.91
C ALA A 233 -7.16 -12.02 -2.34
N LEU A 234 -7.14 -11.02 -3.21
CA LEU A 234 -6.65 -11.10 -4.60
C LEU A 234 -5.15 -11.48 -4.71
N GLN A 235 -4.38 -11.34 -3.63
CA GLN A 235 -2.95 -11.66 -3.59
C GLN A 235 -2.65 -13.03 -2.98
N LYS A 236 -3.67 -13.80 -2.55
CA LYS A 236 -3.45 -15.15 -2.03
C LYS A 236 -3.01 -16.10 -3.15
N LYS A 237 -2.19 -17.09 -2.78
CA LYS A 237 -1.61 -18.06 -3.74
C LYS A 237 -2.65 -18.97 -4.38
N ASP A 238 -3.77 -19.19 -3.70
CA ASP A 238 -4.86 -20.05 -4.13
C ASP A 238 -5.89 -19.34 -5.04
N GLN A 239 -5.66 -18.07 -5.39
CA GLN A 239 -6.57 -17.34 -6.26
C GLN A 239 -6.43 -17.75 -7.73
N ASP A 240 -7.57 -17.84 -8.40
CA ASP A 240 -7.70 -17.90 -9.85
C ASP A 240 -8.65 -16.78 -10.33
N ILE A 241 -8.91 -16.72 -11.64
CA ILE A 241 -9.74 -15.68 -12.23
C ILE A 241 -11.19 -15.78 -11.77
N GLU A 242 -11.75 -16.98 -11.63
CA GLU A 242 -13.15 -17.16 -11.21
C GLU A 242 -13.35 -16.70 -9.76
N ASN A 243 -12.46 -17.12 -8.87
CA ASN A 243 -12.44 -16.70 -7.48
C ASN A 243 -12.23 -15.18 -7.35
N ALA A 244 -11.29 -14.61 -8.11
CA ALA A 244 -11.07 -13.16 -8.13
C ALA A 244 -12.32 -12.39 -8.56
N MET A 245 -13.04 -12.85 -9.58
CA MET A 245 -14.28 -12.22 -10.04
C MET A 245 -15.40 -12.33 -9.00
N SER A 246 -15.51 -13.48 -8.31
CA SER A 246 -16.45 -13.67 -7.21
C SER A 246 -16.16 -12.71 -6.05
N LEU A 247 -14.89 -12.58 -5.64
CA LEU A 247 -14.48 -11.64 -4.59
C LEU A 247 -14.81 -10.19 -4.92
N VAL A 248 -14.60 -9.78 -6.18
CA VAL A 248 -14.97 -8.43 -6.64
C VAL A 248 -16.48 -8.21 -6.57
N MET A 249 -17.29 -9.23 -6.84
CA MET A 249 -18.75 -9.13 -6.73
C MET A 249 -19.24 -9.02 -5.28
N VAL A 250 -18.57 -9.67 -4.33
CA VAL A 250 -18.90 -9.59 -2.90
C VAL A 250 -18.50 -8.24 -2.30
N ALA A 251 -17.43 -7.63 -2.80
CA ALA A 251 -16.91 -6.36 -2.28
C ALA A 251 -17.54 -5.09 -2.89
N LYS A 252 -18.43 -5.25 -3.88
CA LYS A 252 -19.24 -4.16 -4.46
C LYS A 252 -20.45 -3.84 -3.58
#